data_AF-A0A536GRT8-F1
#
_entry.id   AF-A0A536GRT8-F1
#
_cell.length_a   1.000
_cell.length_b   1.000
_cell.length_c   1.000
_cell.angle_alpha   90.00
_cell.angle_beta   90.00
_cell.angle_gamma   90.00
#
_symmetry.space_group_name_H-M   'P 1'
#
loop_
_entity.id
_entity.type
_entity.pdbx_description
1 polymer ?
#
loop_
_entity_poly.entity_id
_entity_poly.type
_entity_poly.pdbx_seq_one_letter_code
_entity_poly.pdbx_strand_id
1 'polypeptide(L)'
;MLPGSGDQDLHCQLGWSHGHWRDLADLSPAFVSEVGAQALPNGNSPVWRHLNRGWPVADDDESWRYAGYQPDEWSASGIGRPSAHPSRDACIRASQEYQAHLLHFAVDRFRRQKFAHCGGVLVSQLVDGFP
;
A
#
# COMPACT_ATOMS: atom_id res chain seq x y z
N MET A 1 -10.23 -14.26 27.69
CA MET A 1 -9.75 -13.35 26.63
C MET A 1 -10.11 -11.93 27.04
N LEU A 2 -9.14 -11.01 27.11
CA LEU A 2 -9.36 -9.64 27.58
C LEU A 2 -9.87 -8.77 26.42
N PRO A 3 -11.04 -8.12 26.53
CA PRO A 3 -11.49 -7.14 25.55
C PRO A 3 -10.45 -6.01 25.42
N GLY A 4 -10.03 -5.69 24.19
CA GLY A 4 -9.08 -4.58 23.92
C GLY A 4 -7.59 -4.94 24.02
N SER A 5 -7.23 -6.23 24.06
CA SER A 5 -5.83 -6.69 24.08
C SER A 5 -5.13 -6.74 22.72
N GLY A 6 -5.85 -6.42 21.64
CA GLY A 6 -5.38 -6.60 20.26
C GLY A 6 -5.46 -8.05 19.73
N ASP A 7 -5.98 -8.97 20.53
CA ASP A 7 -6.14 -10.38 20.12
C ASP A 7 -7.21 -10.57 19.02
N GLN A 8 -7.90 -9.49 18.62
CA GLN A 8 -8.97 -9.50 17.61
C GLN A 8 -8.79 -8.45 16.50
N ASP A 9 -7.71 -7.66 16.51
CA ASP A 9 -7.41 -6.79 15.37
C ASP A 9 -6.59 -7.51 14.30
N LEU A 10 -6.83 -7.10 13.06
CA LEU A 10 -6.17 -7.64 11.89
C LEU A 10 -5.21 -6.59 11.34
N HIS A 11 -3.92 -6.93 11.34
CA HIS A 11 -2.94 -6.29 10.48
C HIS A 11 -3.04 -6.92 9.07
N CYS A 12 -3.75 -6.25 8.18
CA CYS A 12 -4.08 -6.78 6.86
C CYS A 12 -2.98 -6.50 5.84
N GLN A 13 -2.37 -7.59 5.37
CA GLN A 13 -1.30 -7.59 4.38
C GLN A 13 -1.79 -8.02 2.98
N LEU A 14 -3.11 -8.26 2.82
CA LEU A 14 -3.70 -8.73 1.57
C LEU A 14 -3.73 -7.65 0.50
N GLY A 15 -3.28 -8.01 -0.70
CA GLY A 15 -3.13 -7.08 -1.83
C GLY A 15 -1.87 -6.22 -1.76
N TRP A 16 -1.00 -6.44 -0.77
CA TRP A 16 0.32 -5.80 -0.74
C TRP A 16 1.45 -6.83 -0.65
N SER A 17 1.68 -7.40 0.53
CA SER A 17 2.71 -8.43 0.71
C SER A 17 2.18 -9.85 0.55
N HIS A 18 0.86 -10.05 0.61
CA HIS A 18 0.23 -11.37 0.48
C HIS A 18 -1.01 -11.32 -0.42
N GLY A 19 -1.27 -12.41 -1.14
CA GLY A 19 -2.52 -12.63 -1.87
C GLY A 19 -2.87 -11.52 -2.87
N HIS A 20 -4.15 -11.44 -3.22
CA HIS A 20 -4.71 -10.43 -4.10
C HIS A 20 -5.67 -9.53 -3.33
N TRP A 21 -5.83 -8.26 -3.71
CA TRP A 21 -6.76 -7.34 -3.03
C TRP A 21 -8.21 -7.85 -3.02
N ARG A 22 -8.57 -8.75 -3.96
CA ARG A 22 -9.90 -9.39 -4.01
C ARG A 22 -10.14 -10.30 -2.82
N ASP A 23 -9.09 -10.87 -2.23
CA ASP A 23 -9.18 -11.77 -1.09
C ASP A 23 -9.68 -11.04 0.17
N LEU A 24 -9.61 -9.70 0.18
CA LEU A 24 -10.28 -8.86 1.18
C LEU A 24 -11.81 -9.10 1.23
N ALA A 25 -12.42 -9.57 0.14
CA ALA A 25 -13.85 -9.85 0.08
C ALA A 25 -14.26 -10.95 1.08
N ASP A 26 -13.40 -11.93 1.30
CA ASP A 26 -13.67 -13.11 2.11
C ASP A 26 -13.39 -12.88 3.60
N LEU A 27 -12.80 -11.73 3.95
CA LEU A 27 -12.51 -11.39 5.34
C LEU A 27 -13.74 -10.89 6.11
N SER A 28 -13.79 -11.27 7.39
CA SER A 28 -14.78 -10.77 8.36
C SER A 28 -14.13 -10.50 9.73
N PRO A 29 -13.17 -9.55 9.81
CA PRO A 29 -12.45 -9.26 11.05
C PRO A 29 -13.31 -8.42 12.02
N ALA A 30 -12.98 -8.52 13.31
CA ALA A 30 -13.60 -7.67 14.33
C ALA A 30 -13.14 -6.21 14.24
N PHE A 31 -11.87 -6.00 13.92
CA PHE A 31 -11.28 -4.69 13.68
C PHE A 31 -10.07 -4.82 12.75
N VAL A 32 -9.88 -3.88 11.83
CA VAL A 32 -8.68 -3.83 10.97
C VAL A 32 -7.79 -2.69 11.46
N SER A 33 -6.67 -3.05 12.09
CA SER A 33 -5.72 -2.08 12.65
C SER A 33 -4.77 -1.53 11.60
N GLU A 34 -4.54 -2.25 10.51
CA GLU A 34 -3.70 -1.80 9.41
C GLU A 34 -4.18 -2.39 8.08
N VAL A 35 -4.28 -1.56 7.05
CA VAL A 35 -4.43 -1.98 5.66
C VAL A 35 -3.82 -0.92 4.75
N GLY A 36 -3.06 -1.33 3.75
CA GLY A 36 -2.33 -0.37 2.92
C GLY A 36 -1.55 -1.00 1.78
N ALA A 37 -1.10 -0.13 0.89
CA ALA A 37 -0.16 -0.44 -0.18
C ALA A 37 0.79 0.75 -0.36
N GLN A 38 2.02 0.51 -0.78
CA GLN A 38 2.95 1.60 -1.09
C GLN A 38 2.56 2.25 -2.43
N ALA A 39 2.74 3.56 -2.50
CA ALA A 39 2.68 4.33 -3.73
C ALA A 39 3.84 5.32 -3.78
N LEU A 40 4.20 5.77 -4.98
CA LEU A 40 5.16 6.85 -5.12
C LEU A 40 4.54 8.20 -4.75
N PRO A 41 5.34 9.11 -4.17
CA PRO A 41 4.87 10.44 -3.89
C PRO A 41 4.62 11.23 -5.17
N ASN A 42 3.90 12.34 -5.04
CA ASN A 42 3.60 13.21 -6.18
C ASN A 42 4.88 13.70 -6.88
N GLY A 43 4.79 14.00 -8.18
CA GLY A 43 5.96 14.40 -9.00
C GLY A 43 6.66 15.69 -8.56
N ASN A 44 6.01 16.50 -7.72
CA ASN A 44 6.57 17.71 -7.10
C ASN A 44 7.19 17.48 -5.72
N SER A 45 7.22 16.23 -5.22
CA SER A 45 7.77 15.91 -3.91
C SER A 45 9.27 16.26 -3.82
N PRO A 46 9.73 16.78 -2.66
CA PRO A 46 11.14 16.98 -2.40
C PRO A 46 11.98 15.69 -2.43
N VAL A 47 11.39 14.48 -2.26
CA VAL A 47 12.12 13.18 -2.34
C VAL A 47 12.96 13.08 -3.61
N TRP A 48 12.42 13.61 -4.73
CA TRP A 48 13.02 13.47 -6.05
C TRP A 48 14.36 14.21 -6.19
N ARG A 49 14.71 15.05 -5.21
CA ARG A 49 16.04 15.67 -5.15
C ARG A 49 17.11 14.70 -4.64
N HIS A 50 16.71 13.71 -3.84
CA HIS A 50 17.59 12.75 -3.16
C HIS A 50 17.58 11.37 -3.84
N LEU A 51 16.50 11.02 -4.55
CA LEU A 51 16.44 9.82 -5.37
C LEU A 51 17.11 10.02 -6.74
N ASN A 52 17.51 8.91 -7.35
CA ASN A 52 18.01 8.89 -8.72
C ASN A 52 17.02 9.58 -9.68
N ARG A 53 17.53 10.52 -10.48
CA ARG A 53 16.74 11.32 -11.44
C ARG A 53 16.69 10.67 -12.83
N GLY A 54 17.55 9.69 -13.09
CA GLY A 54 17.54 8.93 -14.33
C GLY A 54 16.31 8.03 -14.39
N TRP A 55 15.53 8.15 -15.46
CA TRP A 55 14.46 7.20 -15.78
C TRP A 55 14.80 6.48 -17.09
N PRO A 56 14.64 5.15 -17.19
CA PRO A 56 14.18 4.23 -16.14
C PRO A 56 15.20 4.05 -15.01
N VAL A 57 14.70 3.69 -13.82
CA VAL A 57 15.53 3.34 -12.67
C VAL A 57 15.91 1.87 -12.77
N ALA A 58 17.14 1.52 -12.40
CA ALA A 58 17.58 0.13 -12.34
C ALA A 58 16.84 -0.63 -11.21
N ASP A 59 16.49 -1.89 -11.44
CA ASP A 59 15.73 -2.69 -10.47
C ASP A 59 16.47 -2.89 -9.13
N ASP A 60 17.80 -2.77 -9.15
CA ASP A 60 18.71 -2.91 -8.02
C ASP A 60 19.26 -1.58 -7.49
N ASP A 61 18.66 -0.44 -7.88
CA ASP A 61 19.10 0.88 -7.43
C ASP A 61 18.98 1.01 -5.89
N GLU A 62 20.13 1.08 -5.22
CA GLU A 62 20.20 1.13 -3.76
C GLU A 62 19.52 2.39 -3.19
N SER A 63 19.50 3.52 -3.91
CA SER A 63 18.91 4.76 -3.40
C SER A 63 17.42 4.61 -3.13
N TRP A 64 16.73 3.80 -3.94
CA TRP A 64 15.31 3.50 -3.75
C TRP A 64 15.10 2.52 -2.59
N ARG A 65 15.96 1.52 -2.45
CA ARG A 65 15.93 0.59 -1.29
C ARG A 65 16.10 1.35 0.03
N TYR A 66 17.03 2.28 0.11
CA TYR A 66 17.23 3.13 1.29
C TYR A 66 16.03 4.04 1.59
N ALA A 67 15.29 4.46 0.56
CA ALA A 67 14.06 5.23 0.71
C ALA A 67 12.82 4.36 1.06
N GLY A 68 13.01 3.06 1.35
CA GLY A 68 11.94 2.17 1.78
C GLY A 68 11.18 1.49 0.63
N TYR A 69 11.73 1.46 -0.59
CA TYR A 69 11.14 0.76 -1.73
C TYR A 69 11.05 -0.76 -1.49
N GLN A 70 9.87 -1.33 -1.78
CA GLN A 70 9.49 -2.73 -1.55
C GLN A 70 9.31 -3.50 -2.88
N PRO A 71 10.40 -3.88 -3.58
CA PRO A 71 10.28 -4.40 -4.95
C PRO A 71 9.60 -5.74 -5.09
N ASP A 72 9.63 -6.61 -4.07
CA ASP A 72 9.00 -7.93 -4.16
C ASP A 72 7.47 -7.76 -4.18
N GLU A 73 6.96 -6.90 -3.31
CA GLU A 73 5.56 -6.48 -3.22
C GLU A 73 5.13 -5.75 -4.49
N TRP A 74 5.94 -4.80 -4.98
CA TRP A 74 5.65 -4.10 -6.24
C TRP A 74 5.59 -5.06 -7.44
N SER A 75 6.48 -6.05 -7.49
CA SER A 75 6.52 -7.06 -8.55
C SER A 75 5.33 -8.02 -8.49
N ALA A 76 4.85 -8.35 -7.29
CA ALA A 76 3.68 -9.20 -7.08
C ALA A 76 2.36 -8.43 -7.23
N SER A 77 2.38 -7.12 -7.02
CA SER A 77 1.22 -6.24 -7.17
C SER A 77 0.88 -5.98 -8.64
N GLY A 78 -0.29 -5.38 -8.88
CA GLY A 78 -0.69 -4.91 -10.21
C GLY A 78 0.06 -3.66 -10.70
N ILE A 79 1.02 -3.14 -9.94
CA ILE A 79 1.80 -1.93 -10.29
C ILE A 79 2.94 -2.29 -11.24
N GLY A 80 3.74 -3.30 -10.91
CA GLY A 80 4.98 -3.64 -11.61
C GLY A 80 6.18 -2.80 -11.15
N ARG A 81 7.39 -3.17 -11.57
CA ARG A 81 8.62 -2.47 -11.18
C ARG A 81 8.74 -1.09 -11.85
N PRO A 82 9.41 -0.09 -11.23
CA PRO A 82 9.70 1.20 -11.85
C PRO A 82 10.29 1.12 -13.27
N SER A 83 11.21 0.18 -13.49
CA SER A 83 11.84 -0.06 -14.80
C SER A 83 10.86 -0.47 -15.91
N ALA A 84 9.69 -1.02 -15.55
CA ALA A 84 8.66 -1.46 -16.49
C ALA A 84 7.75 -0.31 -16.98
N HIS A 85 7.85 0.89 -16.39
CA HIS A 85 7.05 2.04 -16.79
C HIS A 85 7.80 2.97 -17.75
N PRO A 86 7.11 3.56 -18.75
CA PRO A 86 7.74 4.41 -19.76
C PRO A 86 8.24 5.75 -19.21
N SER A 87 7.73 6.20 -18.07
CA SER A 87 8.13 7.43 -17.41
C SER A 87 7.86 7.37 -15.92
N ARG A 88 8.55 8.24 -15.16
CA ARG A 88 8.29 8.43 -13.73
C ARG A 88 6.83 8.74 -13.46
N ASP A 89 6.24 9.64 -14.23
CA ASP A 89 4.86 10.07 -14.03
C ASP A 89 3.87 8.93 -14.31
N ALA A 90 4.19 8.03 -15.26
CA ALA A 90 3.40 6.82 -15.49
C ALA A 90 3.49 5.84 -14.30
N CYS A 91 4.66 5.69 -13.68
CA CYS A 91 4.85 4.87 -12.48
C CYS A 91 4.14 5.46 -11.26
N ILE A 92 4.26 6.78 -11.04
CA ILE A 92 3.52 7.50 -9.99
C ILE A 92 2.02 7.24 -10.14
N ARG A 93 1.47 7.47 -11.34
CA ARG A 93 0.05 7.26 -11.61
C ARG A 93 -0.37 5.81 -11.34
N ALA A 94 0.35 4.82 -11.87
CA ALA A 94 0.02 3.42 -11.68
C ALA A 94 0.04 3.01 -10.19
N SER A 95 1.05 3.45 -9.45
CA SER A 95 1.18 3.14 -8.02
C SER A 95 0.09 3.78 -7.16
N GLN A 96 -0.25 5.05 -7.44
CA GLN A 96 -1.31 5.76 -6.72
C GLN A 96 -2.71 5.22 -7.08
N GLU A 97 -2.94 4.87 -8.35
CA GLU A 97 -4.19 4.21 -8.79
C GLU A 97 -4.39 2.88 -8.06
N TYR A 98 -3.32 2.07 -7.94
CA TYR A 98 -3.38 0.80 -7.23
C TYR A 98 -3.66 0.99 -5.73
N GLN A 99 -2.91 1.86 -5.06
CA GLN A 99 -3.12 2.16 -3.64
C GLN A 99 -4.55 2.67 -3.38
N ALA A 100 -5.03 3.62 -4.20
CA ALA A 100 -6.38 4.15 -4.08
C ALA A 100 -7.43 3.06 -4.28
N HIS A 101 -7.24 2.17 -5.26
CA HIS A 101 -8.16 1.06 -5.52
C HIS A 101 -8.24 0.09 -4.34
N LEU A 102 -7.09 -0.35 -3.82
CA LEU A 102 -7.02 -1.26 -2.68
C LEU A 102 -7.67 -0.64 -1.44
N LEU A 103 -7.30 0.59 -1.09
CA LEU A 103 -7.86 1.28 0.07
C LEU A 103 -9.35 1.54 -0.08
N HIS A 104 -9.81 1.94 -1.27
CA HIS A 104 -11.23 2.12 -1.53
C HIS A 104 -12.01 0.82 -1.34
N PHE A 105 -11.52 -0.29 -1.90
CA PHE A 105 -12.15 -1.59 -1.76
C PHE A 105 -12.19 -2.05 -0.30
N ALA A 106 -11.07 -1.96 0.42
CA ALA A 106 -10.99 -2.32 1.83
C ALA A 106 -11.96 -1.50 2.69
N VAL A 107 -11.94 -0.17 2.53
CA VAL A 107 -12.81 0.74 3.30
C VAL A 107 -14.28 0.47 2.98
N ASP A 108 -14.67 0.35 1.72
CA ASP A 108 -16.07 0.04 1.36
C ASP A 108 -16.50 -1.32 1.93
N ARG A 109 -15.69 -2.36 1.77
CA ARG A 109 -15.97 -3.71 2.26
C ARG A 109 -16.19 -3.76 3.76
N PHE A 110 -15.27 -3.20 4.54
CA PHE A 110 -15.33 -3.25 6.00
C PHE A 110 -16.39 -2.29 6.56
N ARG A 111 -16.63 -1.15 5.90
CA ARG A 111 -17.75 -0.26 6.28
C ARG A 111 -19.11 -0.90 6.05
N ARG A 112 -19.29 -1.74 5.03
CA ARG A 112 -20.54 -2.50 4.84
C ARG A 112 -20.76 -3.56 5.92
N GLN A 113 -19.72 -4.02 6.60
CA GLN A 113 -19.79 -4.93 7.75
C GLN A 113 -19.92 -4.21 9.09
N LYS A 114 -19.98 -2.87 9.07
CA LYS A 114 -20.10 -2.06 10.28
C LYS A 114 -21.35 -2.46 11.05
N PHE A 115 -21.19 -2.72 12.34
CA PHE A 115 -22.22 -3.21 13.27
C PHE A 115 -22.65 -4.68 13.13
N ALA A 116 -22.22 -5.40 12.09
CA ALA A 116 -22.40 -6.86 12.02
C ALA A 116 -21.25 -7.56 12.75
N HIS A 117 -20.03 -7.38 12.22
CA HIS A 117 -18.83 -8.03 12.75
C HIS A 117 -17.62 -7.09 12.80
N CYS A 118 -17.56 -6.04 11.98
CA CYS A 118 -16.41 -5.13 11.93
C CYS A 118 -16.68 -3.80 12.65
N GLY A 119 -15.82 -3.44 13.60
CA GLY A 119 -15.87 -2.20 14.38
C GLY A 119 -15.17 -1.02 13.70
N GLY A 120 -14.24 -1.27 12.78
CA GLY A 120 -13.49 -0.21 12.12
C GLY A 120 -12.32 -0.71 11.26
N VAL A 121 -11.76 0.23 10.49
CA VAL A 121 -10.59 0.04 9.63
C VAL A 121 -9.68 1.26 9.74
N LEU A 122 -8.39 1.01 9.93
CA LEU A 122 -7.33 2.02 9.92
C LEU A 122 -6.40 1.78 8.74
N VAL A 123 -6.12 2.85 7.99
CA VAL A 123 -5.21 2.79 6.85
C VAL A 123 -3.76 2.96 7.29
N SER A 124 -2.86 2.18 6.72
CA SER A 124 -1.41 2.26 6.93
C SER A 124 -0.76 2.80 5.64
N GLN A 125 -0.19 4.00 5.60
CA GLN A 125 -0.01 4.99 6.66
C GLN A 125 -0.58 6.36 6.27
N LEU A 126 -0.80 7.23 7.28
CA LEU A 126 -1.35 8.57 7.07
C LEU A 126 -0.31 9.60 6.60
N VAL A 127 0.93 9.48 7.08
CA VAL A 127 2.00 10.45 6.82
C VAL A 127 3.33 9.73 6.64
N ASP A 128 4.22 10.31 5.83
CA ASP A 128 5.60 9.85 5.70
C ASP A 128 6.52 10.66 6.63
N GLY A 129 7.42 9.96 7.32
CA GLY A 129 8.42 10.58 8.21
C GLY A 129 9.67 11.09 7.48
N PHE A 130 9.77 10.82 6.18
CA PHE A 130 10.91 11.18 5.34
C PHE A 130 10.43 11.82 4.02
N PRO A 131 11.14 12.84 3.49
CA PRO A 131 10.72 13.59 2.31
C PRO A 131 10.70 12.80 1.03
#